data_AF-A0A916NB60-F1
#
_entry.id   AF-A0A916NB60-F1
#
_cell.length_a   1.000
_cell.length_b   1.000
_cell.length_c   1.000
_cell.angle_alpha   90.00
_cell.angle_beta   90.00
_cell.angle_gamma   90.00
#
_symmetry.space_group_name_H-M   'P 1'
#
loop_
_entity.id
_entity.type
_entity.pdbx_description
1 polymer ?
#
loop_
_entity_poly.entity_id
_entity_poly.type
_entity_poly.pdbx_seq_one_letter_code
_entity_poly.pdbx_strand_id
1 'polypeptide(L)'
;MNKEFREGILLGSKHYAKINTMSDRWKKRNVPAFIRKALLVPYYITEVNGWHELHIIQFPICDRDKVEFIPFARSRIHEKECSEISDSKK
;
A
#
# COMPACT_ATOMS: atom_id res chain seq x y z
N MET A 1 -6.84 -9.82 -8.53
CA MET A 1 -6.17 -8.53 -8.27
C MET A 1 -6.01 -7.79 -9.59
N ASN A 2 -6.54 -6.57 -9.66
CA ASN A 2 -6.52 -5.64 -10.80
C ASN A 2 -5.07 -5.39 -11.31
N LYS A 3 -4.88 -5.14 -12.62
CA LYS A 3 -3.61 -4.74 -13.23
C LYS A 3 -2.94 -3.56 -12.51
N GLU A 4 -3.70 -2.53 -12.17
CA GLU A 4 -3.25 -1.33 -11.46
C GLU A 4 -2.66 -1.68 -10.08
N PHE A 5 -3.26 -2.65 -9.37
CA PHE A 5 -2.72 -3.10 -8.09
C PHE A 5 -1.35 -3.76 -8.26
N ARG A 6 -1.17 -4.56 -9.32
CA ARG A 6 0.13 -5.18 -9.61
C ARG A 6 1.19 -4.12 -9.93
N GLU A 7 0.82 -3.13 -10.75
CA GLU A 7 1.70 -2.01 -11.10
C GLU A 7 2.09 -1.17 -9.87
N GLY A 8 1.12 -0.87 -9.00
CA GLY A 8 1.37 -0.14 -7.76
C GLY A 8 2.29 -0.90 -6.82
N ILE A 9 2.09 -2.20 -6.63
CA ILE A 9 2.96 -3.04 -5.79
C ILE A 9 4.39 -3.05 -6.33
N LEU A 10 4.57 -3.16 -7.65
CA LEU A 10 5.89 -3.11 -8.27
C LEU A 10 6.54 -1.73 -8.08
N LEU A 11 5.78 -0.64 -8.21
CA LEU A 11 6.27 0.71 -8.00
C LEU A 11 6.69 0.95 -6.54
N GLY A 12 5.83 0.60 -5.58
CA GLY A 12 6.13 0.69 -4.15
C GLY A 12 7.37 -0.14 -3.79
N SER A 13 7.53 -1.32 -4.38
CA SER A 13 8.72 -2.16 -4.20
C SER A 13 10.00 -1.48 -4.71
N LYS A 14 9.95 -0.81 -5.87
CA LYS A 14 11.09 -0.03 -6.39
C LYS A 14 11.45 1.14 -5.48
N HIS A 15 10.45 1.87 -5.00
CA HIS A 15 10.66 2.98 -4.06
C HIS A 15 11.24 2.51 -2.74
N TYR A 16 10.69 1.43 -2.18
CA TYR A 16 11.20 0.79 -0.98
C TYR A 16 12.66 0.35 -1.11
N ALA A 17 13.01 -0.31 -2.21
CA ALA A 17 14.39 -0.72 -2.49
C ALA A 17 15.32 0.51 -2.53
N LYS A 18 14.90 1.58 -3.21
CA LYS A 18 15.65 2.86 -3.25
C LYS A 18 15.80 3.47 -1.86
N ILE A 19 14.76 3.45 -1.02
CA ILE A 19 14.85 3.94 0.37
C ILE A 19 15.88 3.11 1.16
N ASN A 20 15.90 1.80 0.96
CA ASN A 20 16.80 0.90 1.68
C ASN A 20 18.27 1.07 1.34
N THR A 21 18.60 1.48 0.10
CA THR A 21 19.98 1.80 -0.30
C THR A 21 20.48 3.14 0.27
N MET A 22 19.59 3.99 0.80
CA MET A 22 20.00 5.26 1.40
C MET A 22 20.68 5.07 2.75
N SER A 23 21.58 6.00 3.08
CA SER A 23 22.28 6.01 4.37
C SER A 23 21.33 6.23 5.55
N ASP A 24 21.74 5.77 6.74
CA ASP A 24 20.96 5.98 7.97
C ASP A 24 20.76 7.46 8.31
N ARG A 25 21.74 8.31 7.99
CA ARG A 25 21.63 9.76 8.15
C ARG A 25 20.53 10.32 7.26
N TRP A 26 20.43 9.83 6.02
CA TRP A 26 19.36 10.22 5.11
C TRP A 26 18.00 9.69 5.63
N LYS A 27 17.93 8.41 6.02
CA LYS A 27 16.70 7.79 6.54
C LYS A 27 16.18 8.50 7.78
N LYS A 28 17.06 8.90 8.71
CA LYS A 28 16.69 9.69 9.90
C LYS A 28 16.06 11.05 9.57
N ARG A 29 16.47 11.68 8.46
CA ARG A 29 15.97 13.00 8.03
C ARG A 29 14.72 12.91 7.17
N ASN A 30 14.64 11.91 6.31
CA ASN A 30 13.66 11.87 5.23
C ASN A 30 12.59 10.79 5.40
N VAL A 31 12.79 9.81 6.29
CA VAL A 31 11.76 8.82 6.62
C VAL A 31 11.15 9.18 7.98
N PRO A 32 9.85 9.54 8.02
CA PRO A 32 9.14 9.82 9.26
C PRO A 32 9.31 8.72 10.31
N ALA A 33 9.37 9.11 11.58
CA ALA A 33 9.65 8.18 12.66
C ALA A 33 8.62 7.05 12.75
N PHE A 34 7.34 7.33 12.48
CA PHE A 34 6.28 6.32 12.50
C PHE A 34 6.46 5.28 11.38
N ILE A 35 6.87 5.68 10.18
CA ILE A 35 7.20 4.76 9.08
C ILE A 35 8.37 3.88 9.47
N ARG A 36 9.49 4.47 9.94
CA ARG A 36 10.69 3.70 10.30
C ARG A 36 10.46 2.65 11.39
N LYS A 37 9.54 2.93 12.33
CA LYS A 37 9.33 2.07 13.51
C LYS A 37 8.27 0.99 13.28
N ALA A 38 7.24 1.26 12.49
CA ALA A 38 6.06 0.39 12.44
C ALA A 38 5.54 0.09 11.04
N LEU A 39 5.93 0.86 10.01
CA LEU A 39 5.30 0.82 8.69
C LEU A 39 6.32 0.92 7.54
N LEU A 40 7.54 0.42 7.73
CA LEU A 40 8.55 0.41 6.69
C LEU A 40 8.31 -0.79 5.75
N VAL A 41 7.27 -0.67 4.94
CA VAL A 41 6.82 -1.68 3.97
C VAL A 41 6.66 -1.03 2.58
N PRO A 42 6.75 -1.80 1.49
CA PRO A 42 6.63 -1.25 0.13
C PRO A 42 5.23 -0.72 -0.19
N TYR A 43 4.20 -1.32 0.38
CA TYR A 43 2.81 -0.93 0.18
C TYR A 43 1.95 -1.51 1.32
N TYR A 44 0.73 -1.01 1.46
CA TYR A 44 -0.33 -1.65 2.22
C TYR A 44 -1.65 -1.48 1.49
N ILE A 45 -2.62 -2.35 1.80
CA ILE A 45 -3.99 -2.26 1.31
C ILE A 45 -4.89 -2.02 2.51
N THR A 46 -5.82 -1.08 2.39
CA THR A 46 -6.81 -0.78 3.42
C THR A 46 -8.22 -0.78 2.81
N GLU A 47 -9.23 -0.82 3.66
CA GLU A 47 -10.63 -0.78 3.26
C GLU A 47 -11.25 0.56 3.65
N VAL A 48 -11.82 1.25 2.69
CA VAL A 48 -12.45 2.57 2.88
C VAL A 48 -13.77 2.59 2.13
N ASN A 49 -14.88 2.71 2.87
CA ASN A 49 -16.23 2.87 2.31
C ASN A 49 -16.64 1.79 1.26
N GLY A 50 -16.29 0.52 1.49
CA GLY A 50 -16.57 -0.57 0.55
C GLY A 50 -15.59 -0.66 -0.64
N TRP A 51 -14.44 -0.01 -0.55
CA TRP A 51 -13.35 -0.08 -1.52
C TRP A 51 -12.09 -0.61 -0.87
N HIS A 52 -11.36 -1.47 -1.59
CA HIS A 52 -9.95 -1.70 -1.32
C HIS A 52 -9.15 -0.53 -1.91
N GLU A 53 -8.30 0.08 -1.09
CA GLU A 53 -7.38 1.14 -1.48
C GLU A 53 -5.94 0.68 -1.28
N LEU A 54 -5.17 0.69 -2.36
CA LEU A 54 -3.74 0.41 -2.35
C LEU A 54 -2.98 1.71 -2.08
N HIS A 55 -2.16 1.70 -1.04
CA HIS A 55 -1.20 2.76 -0.75
C HIS A 55 0.22 2.26 -0.95
N ILE A 56 1.04 3.04 -1.64
CA ILE A 56 2.44 2.68 -1.92
C ILE A 56 3.38 3.64 -1.21
N ILE A 57 4.55 3.14 -0.78
CA ILE A 57 5.58 4.00 -0.23
C ILE A 57 6.21 4.83 -1.36
N GLN A 58 6.31 6.14 -1.15
CA GLN A 58 6.83 7.09 -2.14
C GLN A 58 8.20 7.59 -1.71
N PHE A 59 9.15 7.60 -2.64
CA PHE A 59 10.44 8.27 -2.43
C PHE A 59 10.24 9.80 -2.60
N PRO A 60 10.89 10.65 -1.77
CA PRO A 60 10.75 12.11 -1.87
C PRO A 60 11.05 12.62 -3.28
N ILE A 61 10.16 13.44 -3.84
CA ILE A 61 10.32 14.01 -5.18
C ILE A 61 11.04 15.35 -5.09
N CYS A 62 10.64 16.19 -4.12
CA CYS A 62 11.27 17.47 -3.83
C CYS A 62 12.13 17.42 -2.56
N ASP A 63 13.07 18.35 -2.42
CA ASP A 63 14.01 18.43 -1.29
C ASP A 63 13.33 18.60 0.09
N ARG A 64 12.09 19.10 0.12
CA ARG A 64 11.32 19.29 1.36
C ARG A 64 10.40 18.11 1.68
N ASP A 65 10.22 17.19 0.73
CA ASP A 65 9.31 16.07 0.89
C ASP A 65 9.91 15.02 1.83
N LYS A 66 9.02 14.25 2.44
CA LYS A 66 9.37 13.08 3.23
C LYS A 66 8.86 11.84 2.53
N VAL A 67 9.43 10.70 2.90
CA VAL A 67 8.83 9.42 2.54
C VAL A 67 7.45 9.37 3.15
N GLU A 68 6.47 9.05 2.32
CA GLU A 68 5.06 8.94 2.70
C GLU A 68 4.39 7.81 1.96
N PHE A 69 3.16 7.49 2.33
CA PHE A 69 2.32 6.54 1.61
C PHE A 69 1.27 7.29 0.82
N ILE A 70 1.25 7.09 -0.50
CA ILE A 70 0.28 7.73 -1.39
C ILE A 70 -0.74 6.71 -1.90
N PRO A 71 -2.01 7.11 -2.07
CA PRO A 71 -3.00 6.25 -2.71
C PRO A 71 -2.64 6.06 -4.18
N PHE A 72 -2.62 4.81 -4.63
CA PHE A 72 -2.23 4.45 -6.00
C PHE A 72 -3.39 3.90 -6.82
N ALA A 73 -4.18 2.99 -6.26
CA ALA A 73 -5.30 2.35 -6.95
C ALA A 73 -6.43 2.03 -5.99
N ARG A 74 -7.66 1.99 -6.51
CA ARG A 74 -8.87 1.62 -5.76
C ARG A 74 -9.66 0.56 -6.52
N SER A 75 -10.25 -0.39 -5.80
CA SER A 75 -11.11 -1.42 -6.38
C SER A 75 -12.31 -1.66 -5.47
N ARG A 76 -13.50 -1.79 -6.05
CA ARG A 76 -14.72 -2.04 -5.27
C ARG A 76 -14.66 -3.42 -4.63
N ILE A 77 -14.99 -3.51 -3.35
CA ILE A 77 -15.17 -4.79 -2.67
C ILE A 77 -16.44 -5.39 -3.26
N HIS A 78 -16.31 -6.47 -4.03
CA HIS A 78 -17.47 -7.25 -4.42
C HIS A 78 -17.71 -8.20 -3.27
N GLU A 79 -18.71 -7.90 -2.44
CA GLU A 79 -19.30 -8.88 -1.55
C GLU A 79 -19.77 -10.02 -2.44
N LYS A 80 -19.02 -11.13 -2.47
CA LYS A 80 -19.63 -12.39 -2.88
C LYS A 80 -20.68 -12.65 -1.82
N GLU A 81 -21.94 -12.44 -2.16
CA GLU A 81 -23.05 -13.06 -1.45
C GLU A 81 -22.67 -14.53 -1.27
N CYS A 82 -22.40 -14.94 -0.04
CA CYS A 82 -22.58 -16.33 0.34
C CYS A 82 -24.09 -16.57 0.20
N SER A 83 -24.54 -16.86 -1.01
CA SER A 83 -25.86 -17.42 -1.22
C SER A 83 -25.86 -18.78 -0.53
N GLU A 84 -26.56 -18.80 0.59
CA GLU A 84 -27.10 -19.99 1.21
C GLU A 84 -27.72 -20.87 0.12
N ILE A 85 -27.29 -22.12 0.05
CA ILE A 85 -28.24 -23.19 -0.26
C ILE A 85 -28.51 -23.87 1.07
N SER A 86 -29.49 -23.29 1.77
CA SER A 86 -30.30 -23.96 2.77
C SER A 86 -30.87 -25.27 2.21
N ASP A 87 -30.85 -26.31 3.04
CA ASP A 87 -31.72 -27.49 3.09
C ASP A 87 -32.68 -27.75 1.91
N SER A 88 -32.57 -28.94 1.31
CA SER A 88 -33.67 -29.93 1.20
C SER A 88 -33.42 -30.97 0.10
N LYS A 89 -33.29 -32.24 0.49
CA LYS A 89 -34.04 -33.41 -0.03
C LYS A 89 -33.42 -34.66 0.60
N LYS A 90 -34.00 -35.16 1.69
CA LYS A 90 -35.12 -36.13 1.77
C LYS A 90 -34.65 -37.56 1.52
#